data_AF-A0A2W6A5R4-F1
#
_entry.id   AF-A0A2W6A5R4-F1
#
_cell.length_a   1.000
_cell.length_b   1.000
_cell.length_c   1.000
_cell.angle_alpha   90.00
_cell.angle_beta   90.00
_cell.angle_gamma   90.00
#
_symmetry.space_group_name_H-M   'P 1'
#
loop_
_entity.id
_entity.type
_entity.pdbx_description
1 polymer ?
#
loop_
_entity_poly.entity_id
_entity_poly.type
_entity_poly.pdbx_seq_one_letter_code
_entity_poly.pdbx_strand_id
1 'polypeptide(L)' 'MDRSIKQAAILANLSALRMTLAGALERAADAETAIKDGQINQAIGAAHGMETMLQDAAALALHRSGRG' A
#
# COMPACT_ATOMS: atom_id res chain seq x y z
N MET A 1 13.44 4.92 28.12
CA MET A 1 12.14 5.41 27.59
C MET A 1 12.19 5.62 26.07
N ASP A 2 13.22 6.29 25.54
CA ASP A 2 13.37 6.62 24.11
C ASP A 2 13.36 5.40 23.14
N ARG A 3 14.04 4.30 23.51
CA ARG A 3 14.13 3.08 22.68
C ARG A 3 12.78 2.37 22.48
N SER A 4 11.96 2.30 23.53
CA SER A 4 10.66 1.63 23.50
C SER A 4 9.64 2.41 22.65
N ILE A 5 9.67 3.75 22.70
CA ILE A 5 8.82 4.61 21.87
C ILE A 5 9.19 4.44 20.38
N LYS A 6 10.49 4.44 20.06
CA LYS A 6 10.97 4.18 18.70
C LYS A 6 10.55 2.80 18.17
N GLN A 7 10.66 1.75 19.00
CA GLN A 7 10.22 0.41 18.63
C GLN A 7 8.72 0.33 18.35
N ALA A 8 7.89 0.94 19.21
CA ALA A 8 6.44 0.99 19.01
C ALA A 8 6.06 1.72 17.71
N ALA A 9 6.71 2.84 17.41
CA ALA A 9 6.48 3.58 16.16
C ALA A 9 6.86 2.77 14.92
N ILE A 10 7.96 2.00 14.97
CA ILE A 10 8.38 1.13 13.87
C ILE A 10 7.36 0.02 13.63
N LEU A 11 6.85 -0.60 14.69
CA LEU A 11 5.85 -1.67 14.60
C LEU A 11 4.51 -1.15 14.05
N ALA A 12 4.06 0.03 14.50
CA ALA A 12 2.86 0.67 13.98
C ALA A 12 2.99 0.93 12.46
N ASN A 13 4.15 1.45 12.02
CA ASN A 13 4.40 1.72 10.60
C ASN A 13 4.49 0.44 9.76
N LEU A 14 5.12 -0.61 10.26
CA LEU A 14 5.14 -1.92 9.58
C LEU A 14 3.74 -2.51 9.46
N SER A 15 2.90 -2.31 10.47
CA SER A 15 1.50 -2.76 10.44
C SER A 15 0.70 -1.98 9.40
N ALA A 16 0.85 -0.65 9.37
CA ALA A 16 0.22 0.20 8.35
C ALA A 16 0.66 -0.19 6.92
N LEU A 17 1.97 -0.38 6.69
CA LEU A 17 2.49 -0.81 5.40
C LEU A 17 1.90 -2.15 4.95
N ARG A 18 1.80 -3.12 5.87
CA ARG A 18 1.19 -4.42 5.57
C ARG A 18 -0.29 -4.30 5.19
N MET A 19 -1.04 -3.44 5.87
CA MET A 19 -2.45 -3.21 5.54
C MET A 19 -2.62 -2.56 4.17
N THR A 20 -1.79 -1.55 3.85
CA THR A 20 -1.82 -0.91 2.53
C THR A 20 -1.47 -1.90 1.41
N LEU A 21 -0.44 -2.73 1.60
CA LEU A 21 -0.07 -3.76 0.63
C LEU A 21 -1.17 -4.82 0.44
N ALA A 22 -1.86 -5.21 1.51
CA ALA A 22 -3.00 -6.13 1.42
C ALA A 22 -4.14 -5.53 0.57
N GLY A 23 -4.49 -4.25 0.79
CA GLY A 23 -5.49 -3.56 -0.02
C GLY A 23 -5.07 -3.42 -1.49
N ALA A 24 -3.79 -3.19 -1.76
CA ALA A 24 -3.27 -3.16 -3.13
C ALA A 24 -3.40 -4.53 -3.83
N LEU A 25 -3.16 -5.63 -3.12
CA LEU A 25 -3.35 -6.98 -3.65
C LEU A 25 -4.82 -7.29 -3.97
N GLU A 26 -5.75 -6.86 -3.12
CA GLU A 26 -7.19 -6.99 -3.40
C GLU A 26 -7.57 -6.25 -4.68
N ARG A 27 -7.06 -5.03 -4.87
CA ARG A 27 -7.29 -4.24 -6.09
C ARG A 27 -6.64 -4.85 -7.33
N ALA A 28 -5.54 -5.56 -7.18
CA ALA A 28 -4.94 -6.33 -8.28
C ALA A 28 -5.87 -7.46 -8.73
N ALA A 29 -6.47 -8.17 -7.78
CA ALA A 29 -7.42 -9.24 -8.06
C ALA A 29 -8.71 -8.70 -8.73
N ASP A 30 -9.20 -7.54 -8.27
CA ASP A 30 -10.33 -6.85 -8.90
C ASP A 30 -10.01 -6.46 -10.34
N ALA A 31 -8.82 -5.91 -10.59
CA ALA A 31 -8.37 -5.54 -11.93
C ALA A 31 -8.25 -6.76 -12.86
N GLU A 32 -7.68 -7.86 -12.36
CA GLU A 32 -7.55 -9.11 -13.11
C GLU A 32 -8.93 -9.69 -13.48
N THR A 33 -9.88 -9.66 -12.55
CA THR A 33 -11.25 -10.12 -12.77
C THR A 33 -11.95 -9.24 -13.80
N ALA A 34 -11.87 -7.92 -13.66
CA ALA A 34 -12.45 -6.97 -14.61
C ALA A 34 -11.90 -7.15 -16.04
N ILE A 35 -10.59 -7.45 -16.20
CA ILE A 35 -10.01 -7.76 -17.51
C ILE A 35 -10.63 -9.03 -18.10
N LYS A 36 -10.73 -10.10 -17.30
CA LYS A 36 -11.31 -11.39 -17.73
C LYS A 36 -12.77 -11.23 -18.17
N ASP A 37 -13.51 -10.35 -17.51
CA ASP A 37 -14.92 -10.07 -17.81
C ASP A 37 -15.12 -9.03 -18.92
N GLY A 38 -14.03 -8.54 -19.54
CA GLY A 38 -14.07 -7.53 -20.62
C GLY A 38 -14.39 -6.11 -20.15
N GLN A 39 -14.36 -5.84 -18.85
CA GLN A 39 -14.66 -4.55 -18.23
C GLN A 39 -13.41 -3.66 -18.15
N ILE A 40 -12.88 -3.24 -19.31
CA ILE A 40 -11.58 -2.55 -19.40
C ILE A 40 -11.51 -1.27 -18.54
N ASN A 41 -12.57 -0.45 -18.50
CA ASN A 41 -12.56 0.77 -17.70
C ASN A 41 -12.47 0.50 -16.19
N GLN A 42 -13.07 -0.60 -15.72
CA GLN A 42 -12.98 -1.01 -14.31
C GLN A 42 -11.58 -1.51 -13.98
N ALA A 43 -10.96 -2.27 -14.89
CA ALA A 43 -9.59 -2.73 -14.75
C ALA A 43 -8.60 -1.55 -14.66
N ILE A 44 -8.75 -0.54 -15.52
CA ILE A 44 -7.92 0.68 -15.48
C ILE A 44 -8.13 1.43 -14.16
N GLY A 45 -9.38 1.59 -13.71
CA GLY A 45 -9.69 2.25 -12.45
C GLY A 45 -9.09 1.51 -11.25
N ALA A 46 -9.18 0.19 -11.21
CA ALA A 46 -8.58 -0.65 -10.18
C ALA A 46 -7.05 -0.55 -10.19
N ALA A 47 -6.42 -0.57 -11.38
CA ALA A 47 -4.99 -0.40 -11.53
C ALA A 47 -4.49 0.97 -11.06
N HIS A 48 -5.23 2.04 -11.34
CA HIS A 48 -4.88 3.37 -10.84
C HIS A 48 -5.04 3.46 -9.31
N GLY A 49 -6.08 2.83 -8.76
CA GLY A 49 -6.26 2.71 -7.31
C GLY A 49 -5.10 1.98 -6.63
N MET A 50 -4.58 0.91 -7.26
CA MET A 50 -3.36 0.24 -6.77
C MET A 50 -2.15 1.16 -6.76
N GLU A 51 -1.94 1.91 -7.83
CA GLU A 51 -0.80 2.83 -7.95
C GLU A 51 -0.77 3.84 -6.81
N THR A 52 -1.92 4.46 -6.50
CA THR A 52 -2.04 5.39 -5.36
C THR A 52 -1.68 4.71 -4.04
N MET A 53 -2.19 3.51 -3.77
CA MET A 53 -1.88 2.78 -2.55
C MET A 53 -0.38 2.44 -2.43
N LEU A 54 0.27 2.08 -3.54
CA LEU A 54 1.69 1.78 -3.55
C LEU A 54 2.55 3.03 -3.37
N GLN A 55 2.12 4.19 -3.88
CA GLN A 55 2.78 5.47 -3.62
C GLN A 55 2.68 5.85 -2.13
N ASP A 56 1.52 5.67 -1.50
CA ASP A 56 1.34 5.90 -0.05
C ASP A 56 2.24 4.98 0.78
N ALA A 57 2.30 3.70 0.41
CA ALA A 57 3.19 2.71 1.02
C ALA A 57 4.67 3.11 0.88
N ALA A 58 5.09 3.59 -0.29
CA ALA A 58 6.45 4.07 -0.53
C ALA A 58 6.76 5.33 0.28
N ALA A 59 5.81 6.26 0.43
CA ALA A 59 5.95 7.45 1.25
C ALA A 59 6.14 7.11 2.73
N LEU A 60 5.36 6.15 3.26
CA LEU A 60 5.51 5.61 4.61
C LEU A 60 6.90 5.01 4.85
N ALA A 61 7.46 4.33 3.84
CA ALA A 61 8.80 3.76 3.91
C ALA A 61 9.90 4.84 3.82
N LEU A 62 9.78 5.80 2.89
CA LEU A 62 10.75 6.87 2.61
C LEU A 62 10.81 7.92 3.72
N HIS A 63 9.70 8.24 4.38
CA HIS A 63 9.68 9.16 5.54
C HIS A 63 10.70 8.72 6.62
N ARG A 64 11.04 7.44 6.67
CA ARG A 64 12.03 6.89 7.58
C ARG A 64 13.48 6.99 7.07
N SER A 65 13.70 6.97 5.76
CA SER A 65 15.04 7.09 5.15
C SER A 65 15.60 8.52 5.22
N GLY A 66 14.73 9.54 5.26
CA GLY A 66 15.14 10.95 5.32
C GLY A 66 15.40 11.51 6.73
N ARG A 67 15.31 10.67 7.78
CA ARG A 67 15.60 11.03 9.18
C ARG A 67 16.78 10.23 9.75
N GLY A 68 17.75 9.91 8.90
CA GLY A 68 19.05 9.33 9.27
C GLY A 68 20.09 10.40 9.47
#